data_AF-A0A0G3UYZ4-F1
#
_entry.id   AF-A0A0G3UYZ4-F1
#
_cell.length_a   1.000
_cell.length_b   1.000
_cell.length_c   1.000
_cell.angle_alpha   90.00
_cell.angle_beta   90.00
_cell.angle_gamma   90.00
#
_symmetry.space_group_name_H-M   'P 1'
#
loop_
_entity.id
_entity.type
_entity.pdbx_description
1 polymer ?
#
loop_
_entity_poly.entity_id
_entity_poly.type
_entity_poly.pdbx_seq_one_letter_code
_entity_poly.pdbx_strand_id
1 'polypeptide(L)'
;MVALAGPAEAATSATATYTKVSDWGSGFEGKWTVKNTGTTTIGSWTVEWDYPSGTGVTSAWDATVTSSGTHWTGKNVGWNGTLSPGASVSFGFNGAGPGAPGGCKINGAPCDGGSQPGDNPPSAPGTPTASNVTETSLTLNWSAATDDKGVKNYDVYRGGTKITTVTGTSYGDSGLTKGTTYNYTVTARDTADQTGPSSGSLSVTTPGGTVPPDPGGKVKLGYFTNWGVYQRNYHVKNLVTSGSAAKITHINYAFGNVQNGKCTIGDSYADYDKAYTADQSVDGVADTWDQPLRGNFNQLRKLKKQYPNLKVLWSFGGWTWSGGFGQAAQNPTAFAQSCYDLVEDPRWADVFDGIDLDWEYPNACGLTCDTSGAASLKNLMQAVRGKFGANNLVTAAISADGSNGGKLDAADYAGAAQYVDFYNVMTYDFFGAWAAQGPTAPHSPLTAYSGIPQDGFNSEAAITKLKGKGIAGSKLNLGIGFYGRGWTGVTQAAPGGTATGPAPGTYEQGIEDYKVLKTSCPSTGTIAGTAYAKCGSNWWSYDTPATVTAKMAWTKQQGLRGAFFWEFSGDTASGELASAIHAGLQ
;
A
#
# COMPACT_ATOMS: atom_id res chain seq x y z
N MET A 1 46.45 10.52 -71.79
CA MET A 1 46.98 10.79 -70.43
C MET A 1 45.82 10.74 -69.46
N VAL A 2 46.02 10.01 -68.36
CA VAL A 2 45.10 9.83 -67.23
C VAL A 2 45.29 10.96 -66.22
N ALA A 3 44.20 11.41 -65.58
CA ALA A 3 44.05 11.76 -64.15
C ALA A 3 42.58 12.18 -63.94
N LEU A 4 41.66 11.37 -63.38
CA LEU A 4 41.38 11.01 -61.97
C LEU A 4 40.84 12.16 -61.08
N ALA A 5 39.85 11.79 -60.26
CA ALA A 5 38.76 12.58 -59.67
C ALA A 5 39.13 13.53 -58.51
N GLY A 6 38.24 14.48 -58.21
CA GLY A 6 38.09 15.10 -56.88
C GLY A 6 36.85 14.52 -56.16
N PRO A 7 36.96 14.02 -54.92
CA PRO A 7 35.83 13.52 -54.14
C PRO A 7 35.05 14.64 -53.43
N ALA A 8 33.86 14.28 -52.95
CA ALA A 8 32.95 15.09 -52.13
C ALA A 8 33.64 15.75 -50.92
N GLU A 9 33.24 16.99 -50.59
CA GLU A 9 33.74 17.70 -49.41
C GLU A 9 33.38 16.96 -48.12
N ALA A 10 34.37 16.87 -47.23
CA ALA A 10 34.36 16.07 -46.01
C ALA A 10 33.37 16.61 -44.94
N ALA A 11 32.83 15.67 -44.15
CA ALA A 11 32.01 15.94 -42.98
C ALA A 11 32.68 16.95 -42.02
N THR A 12 31.96 18.01 -41.65
CA THR A 12 32.47 19.08 -40.80
C THR A 12 32.58 18.62 -39.34
N SER A 13 33.81 18.32 -38.94
CA SER A 13 34.24 17.99 -37.58
C SER A 13 34.35 19.23 -36.70
N ALA A 14 33.23 19.89 -36.43
CA ALA A 14 33.13 21.04 -35.54
C ALA A 14 31.97 20.86 -34.57
N THR A 15 32.11 21.35 -33.34
CA THR A 15 31.03 21.43 -32.36
C THR A 15 30.78 22.87 -31.97
N ALA A 16 29.56 23.24 -31.62
CA ALA A 16 29.21 24.52 -31.03
C ALA A 16 28.40 24.31 -29.73
N THR A 17 28.84 24.89 -28.62
CA THR A 17 28.13 24.77 -27.33
C THR A 17 27.62 26.12 -26.86
N TYR A 18 26.35 26.17 -26.46
CA TYR A 18 25.73 27.36 -25.89
C TYR A 18 25.88 27.38 -24.37
N THR A 19 26.07 28.57 -23.82
CA THR A 19 25.97 28.82 -22.39
C THR A 19 25.25 30.15 -22.18
N LYS A 20 24.27 30.17 -21.27
CA LYS A 20 23.71 31.41 -20.74
C LYS A 20 24.65 31.91 -19.64
N VAL A 21 25.39 32.98 -19.92
CA VAL A 21 26.45 33.51 -19.04
C VAL A 21 25.85 34.27 -17.86
N SER A 22 24.79 35.04 -18.10
CA SER A 22 24.03 35.74 -17.08
C SER A 22 22.56 35.90 -17.50
N ASP A 23 21.66 36.04 -16.52
CA ASP A 23 20.21 36.22 -16.74
C ASP A 23 19.69 37.25 -15.75
N TRP A 24 19.03 38.30 -16.23
CA TRP A 24 18.45 39.36 -15.41
C TRP A 24 16.93 39.48 -15.60
N GLY A 25 16.29 38.41 -16.07
CA GLY A 25 14.83 38.26 -16.17
C GLY A 25 14.21 38.90 -17.41
N SER A 26 14.53 40.16 -17.70
CA SER A 26 14.08 40.85 -18.93
C SER A 26 15.02 40.65 -20.12
N GLY A 27 16.23 40.14 -19.88
CA GLY A 27 17.23 39.79 -20.88
C GLY A 27 18.32 38.89 -20.30
N PHE A 28 19.24 38.46 -21.16
CA PHE A 28 20.32 37.54 -20.81
C PHE A 28 21.57 37.78 -21.65
N GLU A 29 22.72 37.34 -21.15
CA GLU A 29 23.95 37.21 -21.93
C GLU A 29 24.12 35.75 -22.38
N GLY A 30 24.20 35.53 -23.69
CA GLY A 30 24.45 34.24 -24.31
C GLY A 30 25.85 34.15 -24.90
N LYS A 31 26.47 32.96 -24.83
CA LYS A 31 27.77 32.67 -25.43
C LYS A 31 27.73 31.36 -26.19
N TRP A 32 28.20 31.39 -27.44
CA TRP A 32 28.50 30.18 -28.21
C TRP A 32 30.00 29.94 -28.21
N THR A 33 30.41 28.68 -28.11
CA THR A 33 31.81 28.26 -28.24
C THR A 33 31.91 27.24 -29.36
N VAL A 34 32.60 27.61 -30.45
CA VAL A 34 32.88 26.74 -31.59
C VAL A 34 34.23 26.07 -31.36
N LYS A 35 34.31 24.76 -31.56
CA LYS A 35 35.54 23.96 -31.44
C LYS A 35 35.74 23.14 -32.70
N ASN A 36 36.95 23.17 -33.25
CA ASN A 36 37.36 22.23 -34.27
C ASN A 36 37.70 20.88 -33.61
N THR A 37 36.85 19.88 -33.81
CA THR A 37 37.04 18.52 -33.28
C THR A 37 37.69 17.57 -34.26
N GLY A 38 38.02 18.04 -35.47
CA GLY A 38 38.65 17.26 -36.52
C GLY A 38 40.15 17.30 -36.55
N THR A 39 40.69 16.70 -37.61
CA THR A 39 42.12 16.60 -37.90
C THR A 39 42.61 17.61 -38.93
N THR A 40 41.72 18.41 -39.52
CA THR A 40 42.04 19.45 -40.51
C THR A 40 41.62 20.83 -40.03
N THR A 41 42.36 21.87 -40.42
CA THR A 41 42.01 23.27 -40.11
C THR A 41 40.68 23.66 -40.76
N ILE A 42 39.82 24.33 -40.00
CA ILE A 42 38.57 24.92 -40.50
C ILE A 42 38.86 26.38 -40.89
N GLY A 43 38.47 26.79 -42.10
CA GLY A 43 38.72 28.15 -42.60
C GLY A 43 37.69 29.20 -42.16
N SER A 44 36.46 28.78 -41.85
CA SER A 44 35.36 29.63 -41.40
C SER A 44 34.33 28.83 -40.61
N TRP A 45 33.56 29.51 -39.77
CA TRP A 45 32.46 28.90 -39.03
C TRP A 45 31.19 29.74 -39.06
N THR A 46 30.05 29.05 -39.09
CA THR A 46 28.71 29.62 -39.01
C THR A 46 27.88 28.79 -38.04
N VAL A 47 27.37 29.42 -36.97
CA VAL A 47 26.43 28.80 -36.02
C VAL A 47 25.02 29.28 -36.34
N GLU A 48 24.07 28.38 -36.45
CA GLU A 48 22.65 28.63 -36.67
C GLU A 48 21.85 28.08 -35.50
N TRP A 49 20.77 28.74 -35.08
CA TRP A 49 19.86 28.25 -34.03
C TRP A 49 18.48 28.92 -34.12
N ASP A 50 17.49 28.32 -33.49
CA ASP A 50 16.13 28.84 -33.40
C ASP A 50 15.80 29.29 -31.98
N TYR A 51 15.07 30.39 -31.85
CA TYR A 51 14.43 30.81 -30.59
C TYR A 51 12.91 30.69 -30.69
N PRO A 52 12.19 30.41 -29.59
CA PRO A 52 10.73 30.54 -29.60
C PRO A 52 10.33 32.00 -29.82
N SER A 53 9.11 32.20 -30.33
CA SER A 53 8.54 33.54 -30.51
C SER A 53 8.61 34.36 -29.21
N GLY A 54 9.00 35.62 -29.31
CA GLY A 54 9.23 36.51 -28.17
C GLY A 54 10.62 36.42 -27.54
N THR A 55 11.55 35.61 -28.09
CA THR A 55 12.96 35.56 -27.70
C THR A 55 13.88 35.91 -28.87
N GLY A 56 14.91 36.73 -28.64
CA GLY A 56 15.82 37.15 -29.71
C GLY A 56 17.09 37.82 -29.22
N VAL A 57 18.06 38.02 -30.12
CA VAL A 57 19.33 38.71 -29.86
C VAL A 57 19.17 40.23 -30.09
N THR A 58 19.70 41.03 -29.17
CA THR A 58 19.63 42.51 -29.22
C THR A 58 20.96 43.15 -29.61
N SER A 59 22.09 42.56 -29.22
CA SER A 59 23.43 42.96 -29.67
C SER A 59 24.39 41.78 -29.60
N ALA A 60 25.45 41.79 -30.42
CA ALA A 60 26.45 40.71 -30.47
C ALA A 60 27.88 41.26 -30.66
N TRP A 61 28.87 40.48 -30.24
CA TRP A 61 30.30 40.74 -30.43
C TRP A 61 31.02 39.47 -30.88
N ASP A 62 32.19 39.64 -31.49
CA ASP A 62 33.04 38.56 -32.04
C ASP A 62 32.38 37.66 -33.10
N ALA A 63 31.19 38.03 -33.58
CA ALA A 63 30.49 37.42 -34.71
C ALA A 63 29.58 38.45 -35.39
N THR A 64 29.30 38.26 -36.67
CA THR A 64 28.16 38.92 -37.33
C THR A 64 26.92 38.07 -37.09
N VAL A 65 25.96 38.60 -36.32
CA VAL A 65 24.71 37.91 -35.99
C VAL A 65 23.53 38.53 -36.76
N THR A 66 22.79 37.70 -37.48
CA THR A 66 21.60 38.08 -38.27
C THR A 66 20.43 37.16 -37.96
N SER A 67 19.20 37.57 -38.28
CA SER A 67 18.01 36.74 -38.12
C SER A 67 17.02 36.82 -39.28
N SER A 68 16.21 35.77 -39.40
CA SER A 68 15.01 35.71 -40.23
C SER A 68 13.90 35.07 -39.41
N GLY A 69 12.98 35.89 -38.91
CA GLY A 69 11.95 35.44 -37.96
C GLY A 69 12.58 34.92 -36.66
N THR A 70 12.28 33.67 -36.32
CA THR A 70 12.82 32.97 -35.13
C THR A 70 14.18 32.34 -35.34
N HIS A 71 14.69 32.32 -36.58
CA HIS A 71 15.95 31.70 -36.94
C HIS A 71 17.09 32.70 -36.89
N TRP A 72 18.20 32.33 -36.25
CA TRP A 72 19.37 33.17 -35.99
C TRP A 72 20.64 32.52 -36.54
N THR A 73 21.53 33.36 -37.06
CA THR A 73 22.81 32.94 -37.64
C THR A 73 23.93 33.82 -37.13
N GLY A 74 24.98 33.23 -36.54
CA GLY A 74 26.21 33.89 -36.12
C GLY A 74 27.39 33.40 -36.96
N LYS A 75 28.03 34.30 -37.70
CA LYS A 75 29.18 34.01 -38.57
C LYS A 75 30.45 34.67 -38.07
N ASN A 76 31.58 33.98 -38.26
CA ASN A 76 32.90 34.50 -37.88
C ASN A 76 33.20 35.88 -38.48
N VAL A 77 33.93 36.70 -37.75
CA VAL A 77 34.51 37.96 -38.24
C VAL A 77 35.91 37.70 -38.82
N GLY A 78 36.51 38.72 -39.45
CA GLY A 78 37.72 38.55 -40.28
C GLY A 78 38.95 37.99 -39.56
N TRP A 79 39.02 38.07 -38.23
CA TRP A 79 40.20 37.65 -37.44
C TRP A 79 40.00 36.31 -36.71
N ASN A 80 38.80 35.72 -36.70
CA ASN A 80 38.50 34.55 -35.85
C ASN A 80 37.89 33.35 -36.58
N GLY A 81 37.91 33.34 -37.91
CA GLY A 81 37.36 32.25 -38.73
C GLY A 81 38.20 30.98 -38.78
N THR A 82 39.53 31.11 -38.74
CA THR A 82 40.44 29.97 -38.91
C THR A 82 40.71 29.25 -37.59
N LEU A 83 40.35 27.96 -37.51
CA LEU A 83 40.54 27.11 -36.34
C LEU A 83 41.38 25.88 -36.69
N SER A 84 42.59 25.78 -36.13
CA SER A 84 43.41 24.56 -36.23
C SER A 84 42.74 23.39 -35.48
N PRO A 85 43.09 22.13 -35.79
CA PRO A 85 42.62 20.96 -35.03
C PRO A 85 42.72 21.16 -33.51
N GLY A 86 41.61 20.94 -32.80
CA GLY A 86 41.52 21.11 -31.35
C GLY A 86 41.35 22.55 -30.84
N ALA A 87 41.46 23.57 -31.71
CA ALA A 87 41.28 24.96 -31.33
C ALA A 87 39.79 25.32 -31.13
N SER A 88 39.54 26.30 -30.27
CA SER A 88 38.20 26.84 -29.99
C SER A 88 38.17 28.36 -30.08
N VAL A 89 37.00 28.89 -30.38
CA VAL A 89 36.68 30.32 -30.35
C VAL A 89 35.28 30.50 -29.77
N SER A 90 35.03 31.63 -29.12
CA SER A 90 33.69 31.98 -28.64
C SER A 90 33.24 33.31 -29.21
N PHE A 91 31.93 33.47 -29.34
CA PHE A 91 31.29 34.76 -29.55
C PHE A 91 30.13 34.92 -28.56
N GLY A 92 29.84 36.17 -28.19
CA GLY A 92 28.83 36.50 -27.21
C GLY A 92 27.77 37.45 -27.74
N PHE A 93 26.64 37.50 -27.05
CA PHE A 93 25.53 38.37 -27.40
C PHE A 93 24.62 38.64 -26.20
N ASN A 94 23.94 39.79 -26.21
CA ASN A 94 22.82 40.06 -25.32
C ASN A 94 21.51 39.67 -26.01
N GLY A 95 20.59 39.07 -25.28
CA GLY A 95 19.27 38.69 -25.75
C GLY A 95 18.14 39.18 -24.85
N ALA A 96 16.92 39.14 -25.38
CA ALA A 96 15.67 39.43 -24.67
C ALA A 96 14.70 38.26 -24.83
N GLY A 97 13.87 38.01 -23.81
CA GLY A 97 12.86 36.93 -23.79
C GLY A 97 13.30 35.66 -23.04
N PRO A 98 12.34 34.80 -22.65
CA PRO A 98 12.59 33.67 -21.74
C PRO A 98 13.06 32.37 -22.42
N GLY A 99 13.10 32.33 -23.75
CA GLY A 99 13.40 31.13 -24.53
C GLY A 99 14.86 30.68 -24.49
N ALA A 100 15.10 29.40 -24.78
CA ALA A 100 16.43 28.83 -24.97
C ALA A 100 16.65 28.47 -26.45
N PRO A 101 17.89 28.47 -26.96
CA PRO A 101 18.16 28.15 -28.35
C PRO A 101 17.94 26.65 -28.61
N GLY A 102 17.26 26.34 -29.72
CA GLY A 102 17.06 24.98 -30.24
C GLY A 102 17.58 24.84 -31.67
N GLY A 103 17.59 23.60 -32.20
CA GLY A 103 17.87 23.36 -33.63
C GLY A 103 19.28 23.75 -34.10
N CYS A 104 20.27 23.74 -33.20
CA CYS A 104 21.58 24.32 -33.49
C CYS A 104 22.34 23.57 -34.61
N LYS A 105 22.87 24.33 -35.58
CA LYS A 105 23.81 23.83 -36.59
C LYS A 105 25.12 24.61 -36.62
N ILE A 106 26.24 23.94 -36.86
CA ILE A 106 27.57 24.49 -37.12
C ILE A 106 28.01 24.07 -38.52
N ASN A 107 28.20 25.05 -39.41
CA ASN A 107 28.52 24.82 -40.81
C ASN A 107 27.55 23.82 -41.48
N GLY A 108 26.25 23.94 -41.18
CA GLY A 108 25.19 23.07 -41.70
C GLY A 108 25.03 21.71 -41.01
N ALA A 109 25.93 21.30 -40.11
CA ALA A 109 25.84 20.05 -39.34
C ALA A 109 25.34 20.30 -37.90
N PRO A 110 24.73 19.33 -37.19
CA PRO A 110 24.35 19.50 -35.78
C PRO A 110 25.50 19.98 -34.89
N CYS A 111 25.21 20.88 -33.96
CA CYS A 111 26.21 21.52 -33.10
C CYS A 111 26.92 20.58 -32.10
N ASP A 112 26.40 19.40 -31.85
CA ASP A 112 27.07 18.36 -31.04
C ASP A 112 28.15 17.60 -31.83
N GLY A 113 28.32 17.88 -33.13
CA GLY A 113 29.27 17.18 -33.99
C GLY A 113 28.80 15.80 -34.43
N GLY A 114 27.54 15.45 -34.17
CA GLY A 114 26.90 14.25 -34.66
C GLY A 114 26.62 14.36 -36.15
N SER A 115 27.13 13.43 -36.95
CA SER A 115 26.59 13.17 -38.28
C SER A 115 26.14 11.71 -38.34
N GLN A 116 24.84 11.47 -38.47
CA GLN A 116 24.26 10.38 -39.27
C GLN A 116 22.79 10.71 -39.61
N PRO A 117 22.44 10.89 -40.90
CA PRO A 117 21.07 10.71 -41.35
C PRO A 117 20.68 9.22 -41.19
N GLY A 118 19.68 8.94 -40.33
CA GLY A 118 19.12 7.59 -40.16
C GLY A 118 19.47 6.85 -38.87
N ASP A 119 19.66 7.56 -37.76
CA ASP A 119 19.74 7.01 -36.38
C ASP A 119 18.61 7.63 -35.54
N ASN A 120 17.69 6.82 -35.02
CA ASN A 120 16.55 7.29 -34.24
C ASN A 120 16.87 7.18 -32.74
N PRO A 121 16.38 8.11 -31.89
CA PRO A 121 16.56 7.95 -30.45
C PRO A 121 15.96 6.63 -29.93
N PRO A 122 16.51 6.06 -28.83
CA PRO A 122 16.02 4.82 -28.27
C PRO A 122 14.55 4.89 -27.86
N SER A 123 13.90 3.72 -27.80
CA SER A 123 12.60 3.59 -27.13
C SER A 123 12.70 3.90 -25.63
N ALA A 124 11.55 4.09 -24.98
CA ALA A 124 11.51 4.08 -23.53
C ALA A 124 11.95 2.70 -23.00
N PRO A 125 12.74 2.63 -21.91
CA PRO A 125 12.94 1.40 -21.16
C PRO A 125 11.62 0.91 -20.53
N GLY A 126 11.57 -0.37 -20.13
CA GLY A 126 10.44 -0.90 -19.36
C GLY A 126 10.27 -0.17 -18.01
N THR A 127 9.05 -0.13 -17.48
CA THR A 127 8.80 0.43 -16.13
C THR A 127 9.69 -0.31 -15.11
N PRO A 128 10.51 0.40 -14.32
CA PRO A 128 11.38 -0.23 -13.34
C PRO A 128 10.60 -1.03 -12.30
N THR A 129 11.23 -2.07 -11.77
CA THR A 129 10.78 -2.88 -10.64
C THR A 129 11.81 -2.82 -9.52
N ALA A 130 11.38 -2.92 -8.26
CA ALA A 130 12.28 -2.96 -7.11
C ALA A 130 12.40 -4.38 -6.53
N SER A 131 13.60 -4.70 -6.07
CA SER A 131 13.94 -5.91 -5.31
C SER A 131 14.95 -5.56 -4.22
N ASN A 132 15.22 -6.49 -3.28
CA ASN A 132 16.18 -6.28 -2.18
C ASN A 132 15.96 -4.96 -1.41
N VAL A 133 14.70 -4.60 -1.17
CA VAL A 133 14.37 -3.34 -0.48
C VAL A 133 14.69 -3.47 1.01
N THR A 134 15.66 -2.69 1.47
CA THR A 134 16.03 -2.55 2.89
C THR A 134 15.68 -1.14 3.39
N GLU A 135 15.89 -0.88 4.68
CA GLU A 135 15.63 0.44 5.27
C GLU A 135 16.40 1.58 4.58
N THR A 136 17.53 1.28 3.93
CA THR A 136 18.43 2.30 3.37
C THR A 136 18.91 1.98 1.95
N SER A 137 18.35 0.96 1.29
CA SER A 137 18.75 0.60 -0.07
C SER A 137 17.68 -0.20 -0.80
N LEU A 138 17.79 -0.28 -2.13
CA LEU A 138 17.01 -1.17 -2.99
C LEU A 138 17.75 -1.47 -4.29
N THR A 139 17.31 -2.47 -5.03
CA THR A 139 17.79 -2.78 -6.38
C THR A 139 16.67 -2.55 -7.39
N LEU A 140 16.90 -1.66 -8.35
CA LEU A 140 16.06 -1.43 -9.52
C LEU A 140 16.43 -2.40 -10.63
N ASN A 141 15.43 -2.94 -11.33
CA ASN A 141 15.60 -3.70 -12.57
C ASN A 141 14.57 -3.25 -13.59
N TRP A 142 14.94 -3.19 -14.86
CA TRP A 142 14.02 -2.84 -15.96
C TRP A 142 14.30 -3.66 -17.21
N SER A 143 13.34 -3.69 -18.13
CA SER A 143 13.55 -4.25 -19.46
C SER A 143 14.32 -3.25 -20.33
N ALA A 144 15.26 -3.76 -21.14
CA ALA A 144 16.06 -2.93 -22.04
C ALA A 144 15.19 -2.14 -23.03
N ALA A 145 15.65 -0.93 -23.38
CA ALA A 145 15.13 -0.20 -24.52
C ALA A 145 15.64 -0.82 -25.83
N THR A 146 14.96 -0.52 -26.95
CA THR A 146 15.39 -0.87 -28.30
C THR A 146 15.83 0.37 -29.04
N ASP A 147 16.81 0.21 -29.90
CA ASP A 147 17.40 1.28 -30.71
C ASP A 147 17.93 0.69 -32.02
N ASP A 148 17.92 1.44 -33.12
CA ASP A 148 18.35 0.91 -34.42
C ASP A 148 19.88 0.85 -34.60
N LYS A 149 20.66 1.50 -33.73
CA LYS A 149 22.14 1.44 -33.71
C LYS A 149 22.71 0.95 -32.38
N GLY A 150 21.88 0.83 -31.36
CA GLY A 150 22.18 0.17 -30.10
C GLY A 150 22.16 1.14 -28.92
N VAL A 151 21.73 0.63 -27.76
CA VAL A 151 21.69 1.40 -26.52
C VAL A 151 23.08 1.41 -25.88
N LYS A 152 23.63 2.61 -25.65
CA LYS A 152 24.92 2.87 -25.00
C LYS A 152 24.83 2.78 -23.48
N ASN A 153 23.83 3.43 -22.87
CA ASN A 153 23.62 3.46 -21.41
C ASN A 153 22.20 3.90 -21.02
N TYR A 154 21.93 3.88 -19.72
CA TYR A 154 20.68 4.30 -19.09
C TYR A 154 20.94 5.36 -18.03
N ASP A 155 20.20 6.46 -18.09
CA ASP A 155 20.18 7.49 -17.06
C ASP A 155 19.07 7.16 -16.05
N VAL A 156 19.41 7.02 -14.76
CA VAL A 156 18.47 6.68 -13.68
C VAL A 156 18.12 7.92 -12.90
N TYR A 157 16.83 8.15 -12.68
CA TYR A 157 16.29 9.32 -12.00
C TYR A 157 15.58 8.93 -10.71
N ARG A 158 15.74 9.75 -9.67
CA ARG A 158 15.01 9.66 -8.39
C ARG A 158 14.37 10.99 -8.08
N GLY A 159 13.05 11.03 -7.97
CA GLY A 159 12.30 12.28 -7.77
C GLY A 159 12.49 13.29 -8.91
N GLY A 160 12.77 12.82 -10.13
CA GLY A 160 13.04 13.66 -11.30
C GLY A 160 14.50 14.16 -11.42
N THR A 161 15.36 13.93 -10.42
CA THR A 161 16.78 14.24 -10.51
C THR A 161 17.58 13.03 -10.98
N LYS A 162 18.47 13.21 -11.96
CA LYS A 162 19.39 12.13 -12.38
C LYS A 162 20.35 11.81 -11.24
N ILE A 163 20.35 10.56 -10.78
CA ILE A 163 21.22 10.09 -9.69
C ILE A 163 22.43 9.32 -10.20
N THR A 164 22.34 8.67 -11.37
CA THR A 164 23.46 7.94 -11.98
C THR A 164 23.23 7.64 -13.46
N THR A 165 24.26 7.10 -14.11
CA THR A 165 24.21 6.50 -15.46
C THR A 165 24.81 5.09 -15.38
N VAL A 166 24.11 4.08 -15.91
CA VAL A 166 24.55 2.67 -15.90
C VAL A 166 24.51 2.07 -17.31
N THR A 167 25.36 1.09 -17.60
CA THR A 167 25.37 0.39 -18.89
C THR A 167 24.47 -0.85 -18.92
N GLY A 168 24.12 -1.39 -17.75
CA GLY A 168 23.19 -2.52 -17.60
C GLY A 168 21.76 -2.08 -17.34
N THR A 169 20.86 -3.05 -17.19
CA THR A 169 19.44 -2.83 -16.89
C THR A 169 19.09 -3.01 -15.41
N SER A 170 20.07 -2.76 -14.53
CA SER A 170 19.93 -2.89 -13.08
C SER A 170 20.76 -1.82 -12.38
N TYR A 171 20.28 -1.34 -11.23
CA TYR A 171 20.98 -0.38 -10.39
C TYR A 171 20.66 -0.58 -8.91
N GLY A 172 21.68 -0.68 -8.07
CA GLY A 172 21.54 -0.68 -6.61
C GLY A 172 21.59 0.74 -6.07
N ASP A 173 20.47 1.26 -5.56
CA ASP A 173 20.42 2.56 -4.89
C ASP A 173 20.61 2.38 -3.38
N SER A 174 21.51 3.15 -2.78
CA SER A 174 21.88 3.04 -1.37
C SER A 174 21.95 4.42 -0.70
N GLY A 175 22.00 4.46 0.63
CA GLY A 175 21.93 5.73 1.38
C GLY A 175 20.53 6.34 1.38
N LEU A 176 19.50 5.51 1.17
CA LEU A 176 18.12 5.94 1.28
C LEU A 176 17.74 6.17 2.75
N THR A 177 16.79 7.08 2.95
CA THR A 177 16.18 7.34 4.25
C THR A 177 15.11 6.29 4.50
N LYS A 178 15.10 5.70 5.71
CA LYS A 178 14.09 4.75 6.17
C LYS A 178 12.65 5.32 6.13
N GLY A 179 11.66 4.48 5.79
CA GLY A 179 10.24 4.86 5.68
C GLY A 179 9.91 5.94 4.64
N THR A 180 10.79 6.16 3.66
CA THR A 180 10.63 7.23 2.67
C THR A 180 10.21 6.63 1.33
N THR A 181 9.18 7.21 0.72
CA THR A 181 8.75 6.85 -0.63
C THR A 181 9.62 7.55 -1.65
N TYR A 182 10.20 6.76 -2.55
CA TYR A 182 11.01 7.22 -3.66
C TYR A 182 10.30 6.89 -4.97
N ASN A 183 10.40 7.82 -5.94
CA ASN A 183 9.89 7.64 -7.29
C ASN A 183 11.07 7.53 -8.26
N TYR A 184 11.09 6.47 -9.07
CA TYR A 184 12.15 6.20 -10.04
C TYR A 184 11.64 6.15 -11.46
N THR A 185 12.42 6.71 -12.37
CA THR A 185 12.27 6.58 -13.82
C THR A 185 13.64 6.35 -14.45
N VAL A 186 13.66 5.80 -15.66
CA VAL A 186 14.87 5.53 -16.42
C VAL A 186 14.68 5.99 -17.87
N THR A 187 15.71 6.60 -18.46
CA THR A 187 15.79 6.87 -19.90
C THR A 187 16.96 6.09 -20.50
N ALA A 188 16.86 5.76 -21.79
CA ALA A 188 17.95 5.15 -22.55
C ALA A 188 18.67 6.19 -23.42
N ARG A 189 19.95 5.96 -23.67
CA ARG A 189 20.79 6.73 -24.58
C ARG A 189 21.44 5.81 -25.62
N ASP A 190 21.40 6.17 -26.89
CA ASP A 190 22.02 5.40 -27.97
C ASP A 190 23.54 5.67 -28.09
N THR A 191 24.16 5.03 -29.08
CA THR A 191 25.57 5.24 -29.43
C THR A 191 25.89 6.62 -30.02
N ALA A 192 24.88 7.35 -30.51
CA ALA A 192 24.96 8.72 -30.99
C ALA A 192 24.65 9.78 -29.90
N ASP A 193 24.51 9.34 -28.65
CA ASP A 193 24.16 10.14 -27.48
C ASP A 193 22.75 10.78 -27.50
N GLN A 194 21.84 10.33 -28.37
CA GLN A 194 20.43 10.76 -28.37
C GLN A 194 19.69 10.06 -27.22
N THR A 195 18.80 10.79 -26.54
CA THR A 195 18.07 10.29 -25.36
C THR A 195 16.62 9.98 -25.72
N GLY A 196 16.19 8.76 -25.42
CA GLY A 196 14.81 8.30 -25.62
C GLY A 196 13.82 8.83 -24.57
N PRO A 197 12.52 8.54 -24.73
CA PRO A 197 11.52 8.89 -23.73
C PRO A 197 11.75 8.20 -22.37
N SER A 198 11.19 8.78 -21.30
CA SER A 198 11.23 8.18 -19.97
C SER A 198 10.38 6.90 -19.89
N SER A 199 10.83 5.94 -19.10
CA SER A 199 10.02 4.81 -18.64
C SER A 199 8.78 5.29 -17.86
N GLY A 200 7.86 4.35 -17.59
CA GLY A 200 6.87 4.53 -16.53
C GLY A 200 7.54 4.71 -15.16
N SER A 201 6.81 5.31 -14.21
CA SER A 201 7.31 5.61 -12.86
C SER A 201 7.10 4.44 -11.90
N LEU A 202 8.14 4.10 -11.14
CA LEU A 202 8.07 3.16 -10.01
C LEU A 202 8.04 3.95 -8.70
N SER A 203 7.03 3.70 -7.88
CA SER A 203 6.99 4.19 -6.49
C SER A 203 7.33 3.07 -5.52
N VAL A 204 8.31 3.28 -4.65
CA VAL A 204 8.78 2.29 -3.68
C VAL A 204 9.16 2.95 -2.35
N THR A 205 8.71 2.36 -1.24
CA THR A 205 8.96 2.88 0.11
C THR A 205 9.98 2.00 0.83
N THR A 206 11.04 2.60 1.35
CA THR A 206 12.01 1.90 2.22
C THR A 206 11.33 1.50 3.54
N PRO A 207 11.55 0.28 4.06
CA PRO A 207 11.11 -0.10 5.40
C PRO A 207 11.73 0.76 6.53
N GLY A 208 11.27 0.60 7.77
CA GLY A 208 11.99 1.09 8.96
C GLY A 208 11.78 2.55 9.39
N GLY A 209 10.95 3.34 8.70
CA GLY A 209 10.57 4.66 9.20
C GLY A 209 9.40 4.61 10.17
N THR A 210 9.42 5.51 11.15
CA THR A 210 8.22 5.94 11.85
C THR A 210 7.36 6.66 10.82
N VAL A 211 6.48 5.96 10.08
CA VAL A 211 5.24 6.60 9.63
C VAL A 211 4.55 6.98 10.93
N PRO A 212 4.55 8.25 11.37
CA PRO A 212 3.80 8.59 12.56
C PRO A 212 2.40 8.01 12.36
N PRO A 213 1.79 7.33 13.34
CA PRO A 213 0.40 6.94 13.19
C PRO A 213 -0.31 8.22 12.83
N ASP A 214 -0.88 8.30 11.62
CA ASP A 214 -1.71 9.44 11.27
C ASP A 214 -2.79 9.45 12.35
N PRO A 215 -2.79 10.44 13.26
CA PRO A 215 -3.78 10.48 14.32
C PRO A 215 -5.19 10.63 13.71
N GLY A 216 -5.28 11.01 12.42
CA GLY A 216 -6.47 11.08 11.58
C GLY A 216 -6.65 9.96 10.54
N GLY A 217 -5.75 8.96 10.46
CA GLY A 217 -5.77 7.91 9.44
C GLY A 217 -6.85 6.86 9.70
N LYS A 218 -7.34 6.19 8.64
CA LYS A 218 -8.32 5.11 8.78
C LYS A 218 -7.72 3.90 9.51
N VAL A 219 -8.50 3.30 10.42
CA VAL A 219 -8.14 2.04 11.06
C VAL A 219 -8.21 0.90 10.06
N LYS A 220 -7.20 0.02 10.09
CA LYS A 220 -7.05 -1.20 9.28
C LYS A 220 -6.62 -2.28 10.25
N LEU A 221 -7.58 -2.94 10.88
CA LEU A 221 -7.35 -3.86 11.99
C LEU A 221 -7.53 -5.32 11.54
N GLY A 222 -6.59 -6.21 11.87
CA GLY A 222 -6.75 -7.64 11.59
C GLY A 222 -6.70 -8.50 12.85
N TYR A 223 -7.47 -9.58 12.88
CA TYR A 223 -7.41 -10.57 13.96
C TYR A 223 -6.35 -11.64 13.67
N PHE A 224 -5.42 -11.83 14.61
CA PHE A 224 -4.45 -12.93 14.63
C PHE A 224 -4.85 -13.90 15.74
N THR A 225 -5.19 -15.14 15.39
CA THR A 225 -5.60 -16.15 16.36
C THR A 225 -4.42 -16.94 16.91
N ASN A 226 -4.41 -17.15 18.22
CA ASN A 226 -3.33 -17.81 18.94
C ASN A 226 -3.20 -19.27 18.50
N TRP A 227 -4.34 -19.95 18.29
CA TRP A 227 -4.40 -21.31 17.77
C TRP A 227 -4.08 -21.41 16.27
N GLY A 228 -3.91 -20.27 15.57
CA GLY A 228 -3.48 -20.24 14.18
C GLY A 228 -2.14 -20.94 13.93
N VAL A 229 -1.30 -21.03 14.96
CA VAL A 229 0.03 -21.66 14.88
C VAL A 229 0.00 -23.19 14.82
N TYR A 230 -1.16 -23.82 15.02
CA TYR A 230 -1.30 -25.28 15.00
C TYR A 230 -1.72 -25.77 13.61
N GLN A 231 -2.95 -26.27 13.46
CA GLN A 231 -3.43 -26.89 12.21
C GLN A 231 -3.39 -25.92 11.02
N ARG A 232 -3.65 -24.62 11.26
CA ARG A 232 -3.57 -23.58 10.24
C ARG A 232 -2.12 -23.26 9.82
N ASN A 233 -1.15 -23.61 10.67
CA ASN A 233 0.28 -23.33 10.49
C ASN A 233 0.55 -21.87 10.06
N TYR A 234 -0.16 -20.94 10.69
CA TYR A 234 -0.08 -19.51 10.42
C TYR A 234 0.58 -18.80 11.60
N HIS A 235 1.74 -18.22 11.34
CA HIS A 235 2.61 -17.57 12.31
C HIS A 235 2.64 -16.07 12.10
N VAL A 236 3.07 -15.31 13.12
CA VAL A 236 3.21 -13.85 13.02
C VAL A 236 4.13 -13.45 11.84
N LYS A 237 5.16 -14.26 11.53
CA LYS A 237 6.01 -14.07 10.35
C LYS A 237 5.23 -14.00 9.04
N ASN A 238 4.10 -14.71 8.93
CA ASN A 238 3.30 -14.70 7.72
C ASN A 238 2.74 -13.30 7.40
N LEU A 239 2.55 -12.44 8.40
CA LEU A 239 2.18 -11.03 8.21
C LEU A 239 3.26 -10.25 7.46
N VAL A 240 4.53 -10.59 7.70
CA VAL A 240 5.68 -9.99 7.01
C VAL A 240 5.80 -10.54 5.61
N THR A 241 5.78 -11.88 5.46
CA THR A 241 5.98 -12.51 4.15
C THR A 241 4.84 -12.25 3.17
N SER A 242 3.62 -12.05 3.67
CA SER A 242 2.48 -11.62 2.83
C SER A 242 2.49 -10.13 2.50
N GLY A 243 3.33 -9.35 3.18
CA GLY A 243 3.31 -7.89 3.13
C GLY A 243 2.09 -7.27 3.84
N SER A 244 1.29 -8.04 4.59
CA SER A 244 0.13 -7.51 5.33
C SER A 244 0.55 -6.57 6.45
N ALA A 245 1.68 -6.81 7.13
CA ALA A 245 2.17 -6.00 8.24
C ALA A 245 2.39 -4.52 7.87
N ALA A 246 2.81 -4.24 6.63
CA ALA A 246 2.97 -2.87 6.13
C ALA A 246 1.64 -2.18 5.75
N LYS A 247 0.56 -2.94 5.67
CA LYS A 247 -0.73 -2.50 5.11
C LYS A 247 -1.78 -2.22 6.18
N ILE A 248 -1.63 -2.81 7.36
CA ILE A 248 -2.52 -2.68 8.51
C ILE A 248 -2.02 -1.60 9.49
N THR A 249 -2.89 -1.15 10.39
CA THR A 249 -2.54 -0.24 11.48
C THR A 249 -2.66 -0.89 12.85
N HIS A 250 -3.52 -1.91 12.99
CA HIS A 250 -3.77 -2.59 14.26
C HIS A 250 -3.82 -4.12 14.08
N ILE A 251 -3.46 -4.83 15.13
CA ILE A 251 -3.71 -6.27 15.30
C ILE A 251 -4.52 -6.45 16.58
N ASN A 252 -5.61 -7.21 16.50
CA ASN A 252 -6.18 -7.85 17.68
C ASN A 252 -5.60 -9.26 17.79
N TYR A 253 -4.87 -9.52 18.87
CA TYR A 253 -4.41 -10.85 19.22
C TYR A 253 -5.53 -11.59 19.93
N ALA A 254 -6.06 -12.62 19.28
CA ALA A 254 -7.21 -13.39 19.71
C ALA A 254 -6.76 -14.79 20.20
N PHE A 255 -7.20 -15.31 21.34
CA PHE A 255 -7.93 -14.61 22.38
C PHE A 255 -7.25 -14.83 23.73
N GLY A 256 -7.44 -13.88 24.63
CA GLY A 256 -7.45 -14.16 26.06
C GLY A 256 -8.84 -14.63 26.49
N ASN A 257 -8.91 -15.35 27.60
CA ASN A 257 -10.18 -15.90 28.10
C ASN A 257 -10.74 -15.04 29.23
N VAL A 258 -12.06 -14.99 29.37
CA VAL A 258 -12.74 -14.42 30.54
C VAL A 258 -13.29 -15.55 31.40
N GLN A 259 -12.67 -15.79 32.55
CA GLN A 259 -13.05 -16.85 33.49
C GLN A 259 -13.21 -16.28 34.89
N ASN A 260 -14.28 -16.67 35.59
CA ASN A 260 -14.55 -16.25 36.97
C ASN A 260 -14.53 -14.72 37.14
N GLY A 261 -15.06 -14.00 36.13
CA GLY A 261 -15.07 -12.53 36.09
C GLY A 261 -13.69 -11.87 35.95
N LYS A 262 -12.68 -12.58 35.42
CA LYS A 262 -11.31 -12.09 35.23
C LYS A 262 -10.78 -12.38 33.82
N CYS A 263 -9.90 -11.52 33.33
CA CYS A 263 -9.07 -11.84 32.18
C CYS A 263 -8.02 -12.89 32.54
N THR A 264 -7.82 -13.88 31.66
CA THR A 264 -6.91 -15.02 31.86
C THR A 264 -6.22 -15.39 30.55
N ILE A 265 -5.07 -16.08 30.66
CA ILE A 265 -4.37 -16.65 29.50
C ILE A 265 -5.29 -17.63 28.77
N GLY A 266 -5.36 -17.53 27.45
CA GLY A 266 -6.13 -18.45 26.62
C GLY A 266 -5.36 -19.75 26.37
N ASP A 267 -4.14 -19.64 25.86
CA ASP A 267 -3.28 -20.78 25.52
C ASP A 267 -1.81 -20.40 25.78
N SER A 268 -1.28 -20.74 26.96
CA SER A 268 0.08 -20.37 27.34
C SER A 268 1.14 -20.88 26.37
N TYR A 269 0.89 -22.04 25.75
CA TYR A 269 1.83 -22.63 24.82
C TYR A 269 1.94 -21.79 23.55
N ALA A 270 0.83 -21.46 22.91
CA ALA A 270 0.84 -20.57 21.75
C ALA A 270 1.28 -19.15 22.12
N ASP A 271 0.81 -18.63 23.26
CA ASP A 271 0.98 -17.25 23.69
C ASP A 271 2.45 -16.94 24.00
N TYR A 272 3.12 -17.73 24.85
CA TYR A 272 4.46 -17.40 25.32
C TYR A 272 5.46 -18.57 25.49
N ASP A 273 5.08 -19.84 25.39
CA ASP A 273 6.04 -20.94 25.57
C ASP A 273 6.60 -21.53 24.27
N LYS A 274 5.81 -21.55 23.19
CA LYS A 274 6.18 -22.19 21.93
C LYS A 274 7.46 -21.60 21.36
N ALA A 275 8.48 -22.42 21.21
CA ALA A 275 9.71 -22.02 20.54
C ALA A 275 9.51 -21.89 19.02
N TYR A 276 10.14 -20.86 18.46
CA TYR A 276 10.21 -20.60 17.03
C TYR A 276 11.64 -20.85 16.51
N THR A 277 11.76 -21.57 15.40
CA THR A 277 13.01 -21.70 14.66
C THR A 277 13.31 -20.40 13.87
N ALA A 278 14.52 -20.27 13.34
CA ALA A 278 14.92 -19.11 12.54
C ALA A 278 14.00 -18.89 11.33
N ASP A 279 13.61 -19.96 10.64
CA ASP A 279 12.70 -19.91 9.49
C ASP A 279 11.25 -19.54 9.88
N GLN A 280 10.82 -19.81 11.12
CA GLN A 280 9.49 -19.41 11.61
C GLN A 280 9.49 -18.03 12.27
N SER A 281 10.63 -17.55 12.77
CA SER A 281 10.74 -16.27 13.48
C SER A 281 10.61 -15.07 12.53
N VAL A 282 9.93 -14.02 13.00
CA VAL A 282 9.71 -12.75 12.29
C VAL A 282 11.02 -12.12 11.83
N ASP A 283 12.03 -12.08 12.70
CA ASP A 283 13.34 -11.46 12.47
C ASP A 283 14.40 -12.44 11.94
N GLY A 284 14.02 -13.69 11.66
CA GLY A 284 14.97 -14.72 11.24
C GLY A 284 15.84 -15.31 12.36
N VAL A 285 15.62 -14.93 13.62
CA VAL A 285 16.41 -15.41 14.77
C VAL A 285 15.61 -16.44 15.57
N ALA A 286 16.14 -17.65 15.69
CA ALA A 286 15.53 -18.73 16.48
C ALA A 286 15.45 -18.34 17.96
N ASP A 287 14.40 -18.80 18.63
CA ASP A 287 14.27 -18.66 20.07
C ASP A 287 15.23 -19.64 20.79
N THR A 288 15.79 -19.22 21.92
CA THR A 288 16.60 -20.08 22.80
C THR A 288 15.76 -20.70 23.92
N TRP A 289 16.29 -21.76 24.53
CA TRP A 289 15.58 -22.49 25.59
C TRP A 289 15.49 -21.68 26.90
N ASP A 290 16.41 -20.74 27.12
CA ASP A 290 16.57 -19.94 28.33
C ASP A 290 16.00 -18.51 28.22
N GLN A 291 15.51 -18.09 27.05
CA GLN A 291 14.96 -16.75 26.90
C GLN A 291 13.63 -16.58 27.66
N PRO A 292 13.37 -15.39 28.23
CA PRO A 292 12.25 -15.15 29.14
C PRO A 292 10.88 -15.10 28.46
N LEU A 293 10.81 -14.92 27.13
CA LEU A 293 9.56 -14.90 26.38
C LEU A 293 9.73 -15.59 25.02
N ARG A 294 8.84 -16.52 24.68
CA ARG A 294 8.72 -17.14 23.36
C ARG A 294 7.29 -16.93 22.84
N GLY A 295 6.78 -17.87 22.04
CA GLY A 295 5.42 -17.88 21.55
C GLY A 295 5.08 -16.67 20.68
N ASN A 296 3.80 -16.49 20.43
CA ASN A 296 3.31 -15.39 19.63
C ASN A 296 3.66 -14.03 20.23
N PHE A 297 3.75 -13.89 21.56
CA PHE A 297 4.09 -12.61 22.19
C PHE A 297 5.51 -12.16 21.83
N ASN A 298 6.49 -13.06 21.85
CA ASN A 298 7.84 -12.71 21.40
C ASN A 298 7.86 -12.40 19.90
N GLN A 299 7.07 -13.10 19.08
CA GLN A 299 6.99 -12.82 17.66
C GLN A 299 6.30 -11.48 17.36
N LEU A 300 5.27 -11.10 18.13
CA LEU A 300 4.64 -9.78 18.05
C LEU A 300 5.59 -8.66 18.50
N ARG A 301 6.41 -8.89 19.53
CA ARG A 301 7.50 -7.98 19.91
C ARG A 301 8.46 -7.75 18.75
N LYS A 302 8.94 -8.84 18.13
CA LYS A 302 9.81 -8.80 16.95
C LYS A 302 9.13 -8.06 15.78
N LEU A 303 7.82 -8.28 15.58
CA LEU A 303 7.03 -7.57 14.56
C LEU A 303 6.97 -6.06 14.83
N LYS A 304 6.65 -5.63 16.06
CA LYS A 304 6.63 -4.21 16.43
C LYS A 304 7.99 -3.55 16.25
N LYS A 305 9.10 -4.26 16.47
CA LYS A 305 10.44 -3.74 16.18
C LYS A 305 10.63 -3.42 14.69
N GLN A 306 10.09 -4.25 13.79
CA GLN A 306 10.15 -4.02 12.33
C GLN A 306 9.10 -3.01 11.85
N TYR A 307 7.95 -2.93 12.53
CA TYR A 307 6.81 -2.07 12.20
C TYR A 307 6.41 -1.24 13.43
N PRO A 308 7.19 -0.21 13.82
CA PRO A 308 7.05 0.50 15.10
C PRO A 308 5.74 1.26 15.28
N ASN A 309 4.98 1.47 14.21
CA ASN A 309 3.71 2.20 14.23
C ASN A 309 2.50 1.25 14.30
N LEU A 310 2.74 -0.06 14.21
CA LEU A 310 1.71 -1.08 14.36
C LEU A 310 1.28 -1.15 15.83
N LYS A 311 -0.04 -1.11 16.04
CA LYS A 311 -0.64 -1.26 17.37
C LYS A 311 -1.15 -2.67 17.58
N VAL A 312 -0.88 -3.25 18.73
CA VAL A 312 -1.34 -4.61 19.05
C VAL A 312 -2.22 -4.54 20.29
N LEU A 313 -3.48 -4.94 20.18
CA LEU A 313 -4.36 -5.09 21.32
C LEU A 313 -4.54 -6.57 21.64
N TRP A 314 -4.71 -6.90 22.91
CA TRP A 314 -5.12 -8.24 23.29
C TRP A 314 -6.65 -8.29 23.37
N SER A 315 -7.27 -9.12 22.54
CA SER A 315 -8.72 -9.31 22.53
C SER A 315 -9.12 -10.43 23.50
N PHE A 316 -10.10 -10.16 24.36
CA PHE A 316 -10.63 -11.12 25.33
C PHE A 316 -12.07 -11.48 25.02
N GLY A 317 -12.38 -12.78 25.02
CA GLY A 317 -13.71 -13.30 24.74
C GLY A 317 -13.80 -14.03 23.41
N GLY A 318 -14.61 -13.50 22.51
CA GLY A 318 -15.07 -14.18 21.30
C GLY A 318 -16.14 -15.23 21.60
N TRP A 319 -16.61 -15.91 20.55
CA TRP A 319 -17.73 -16.84 20.61
C TRP A 319 -17.68 -17.85 21.77
N THR A 320 -16.54 -18.51 22.01
CA THR A 320 -16.43 -19.59 23.00
C THR A 320 -16.14 -19.10 24.41
N TRP A 321 -15.45 -17.96 24.57
CA TRP A 321 -14.95 -17.49 25.87
C TRP A 321 -15.69 -16.28 26.43
N SER A 322 -16.85 -15.96 25.84
CA SER A 322 -17.73 -14.89 26.34
C SER A 322 -18.50 -15.23 27.61
N GLY A 323 -18.56 -16.51 28.02
CA GLY A 323 -19.37 -16.96 29.17
C GLY A 323 -19.01 -16.33 30.51
N GLY A 324 -17.77 -15.86 30.69
CA GLY A 324 -17.33 -15.21 31.93
C GLY A 324 -17.68 -13.73 32.05
N PHE A 325 -18.14 -13.07 30.99
CA PHE A 325 -18.43 -11.63 31.03
C PHE A 325 -19.61 -11.29 31.96
N GLY A 326 -20.59 -12.19 32.11
CA GLY A 326 -21.68 -11.95 33.05
C GLY A 326 -21.21 -11.86 34.51
N GLN A 327 -20.18 -12.64 34.87
CA GLN A 327 -19.52 -12.51 36.17
C GLN A 327 -18.62 -11.27 36.24
N ALA A 328 -17.93 -10.93 35.15
CA ALA A 328 -17.13 -9.70 35.07
C ALA A 328 -17.99 -8.44 35.29
N ALA A 329 -19.21 -8.43 34.75
CA ALA A 329 -20.16 -7.34 34.89
C ALA A 329 -20.64 -7.11 36.33
N GLN A 330 -20.55 -8.12 37.20
CA GLN A 330 -20.89 -7.99 38.63
C GLN A 330 -19.83 -7.20 39.39
N ASN A 331 -18.58 -7.19 38.93
CA ASN A 331 -17.51 -6.39 39.51
C ASN A 331 -16.56 -5.82 38.42
N PRO A 332 -17.01 -4.79 37.68
CA PRO A 332 -16.26 -4.20 36.58
C PRO A 332 -14.86 -3.73 36.96
N THR A 333 -14.69 -3.17 38.17
CA THR A 333 -13.40 -2.68 38.66
C THR A 333 -12.40 -3.83 38.87
N ALA A 334 -12.82 -4.92 39.49
CA ALA A 334 -11.95 -6.09 39.69
C ALA A 334 -11.62 -6.78 38.35
N PHE A 335 -12.59 -6.85 37.43
CA PHE A 335 -12.34 -7.34 36.08
C PHE A 335 -11.29 -6.48 35.38
N ALA A 336 -11.49 -5.16 35.31
CA ALA A 336 -10.56 -4.23 34.67
C ALA A 336 -9.14 -4.32 35.27
N GLN A 337 -9.03 -4.43 36.59
CA GLN A 337 -7.76 -4.65 37.27
C GLN A 337 -7.09 -5.95 36.80
N SER A 338 -7.81 -7.07 36.77
CA SER A 338 -7.25 -8.36 36.32
C SER A 338 -6.78 -8.35 34.87
N CYS A 339 -7.49 -7.63 34.00
CA CYS A 339 -7.11 -7.47 32.60
C CYS A 339 -5.86 -6.61 32.45
N TYR A 340 -5.77 -5.51 33.20
CA TYR A 340 -4.59 -4.66 33.20
C TYR A 340 -3.35 -5.41 33.70
N ASP A 341 -3.47 -6.12 34.83
CA ASP A 341 -2.36 -6.90 35.40
C ASP A 341 -1.84 -7.96 34.42
N LEU A 342 -2.72 -8.53 33.60
CA LEU A 342 -2.35 -9.53 32.59
C LEU A 342 -1.75 -8.91 31.33
N VAL A 343 -2.36 -7.84 30.80
CA VAL A 343 -1.90 -7.18 29.56
C VAL A 343 -0.55 -6.49 29.79
N GLU A 344 -0.34 -5.92 30.98
CA GLU A 344 0.86 -5.17 31.37
C GLU A 344 1.83 -6.03 32.21
N ASP A 345 1.73 -7.37 32.16
CA ASP A 345 2.66 -8.26 32.83
C ASP A 345 4.10 -7.92 32.36
N PRO A 346 5.07 -7.74 33.28
CA PRO A 346 6.42 -7.30 32.95
C PRO A 346 7.15 -8.16 31.91
N ARG A 347 6.74 -9.41 31.70
CA ARG A 347 7.31 -10.29 30.67
C ARG A 347 6.98 -9.83 29.24
N TRP A 348 5.90 -9.08 29.04
CA TRP A 348 5.41 -8.65 27.72
C TRP A 348 4.73 -7.27 27.71
N ALA A 349 4.95 -6.43 28.72
CA ALA A 349 4.37 -5.08 28.80
C ALA A 349 4.72 -4.18 27.59
N ASP A 350 5.75 -4.51 26.81
CA ASP A 350 6.11 -3.81 25.57
C ASP A 350 5.32 -4.27 24.33
N VAL A 351 4.61 -5.39 24.42
CA VAL A 351 3.91 -6.03 23.31
C VAL A 351 2.58 -5.34 23.01
N PHE A 352 1.74 -5.13 24.02
CA PHE A 352 0.37 -4.66 23.83
C PHE A 352 0.26 -3.13 24.01
N ASP A 353 -0.51 -2.49 23.13
CA ASP A 353 -0.85 -1.07 23.16
C ASP A 353 -2.26 -0.83 23.72
N GLY A 354 -2.90 -1.86 24.26
CA GLY A 354 -4.26 -1.79 24.76
C GLY A 354 -5.00 -3.12 24.81
N ILE A 355 -6.31 -3.01 25.00
CA ILE A 355 -7.23 -4.13 25.19
C ILE A 355 -8.44 -4.00 24.26
N ASP A 356 -8.89 -5.14 23.76
CA ASP A 356 -10.14 -5.29 23.03
C ASP A 356 -11.06 -6.26 23.80
N LEU A 357 -12.34 -5.93 23.90
CA LEU A 357 -13.33 -6.79 24.54
C LEU A 357 -14.34 -7.28 23.52
N ASP A 358 -14.34 -8.58 23.28
CA ASP A 358 -15.22 -9.26 22.34
C ASP A 358 -16.26 -10.07 23.12
N TRP A 359 -17.23 -9.36 23.70
CA TRP A 359 -18.33 -9.97 24.46
C TRP A 359 -19.48 -10.31 23.52
N GLU A 360 -19.70 -11.60 23.32
CA GLU A 360 -20.74 -12.17 22.46
C GLU A 360 -21.84 -12.89 23.28
N TYR A 361 -22.94 -12.20 23.69
CA TYR A 361 -23.24 -10.78 23.52
C TYR A 361 -23.81 -10.17 24.80
N PRO A 362 -23.54 -8.89 25.11
CA PRO A 362 -24.05 -8.24 26.32
C PRO A 362 -25.58 -8.20 26.31
N ASN A 363 -26.18 -8.70 27.39
CA ASN A 363 -27.62 -8.75 27.62
C ASN A 363 -28.42 -9.44 26.50
N ALA A 364 -27.79 -10.36 25.78
CA ALA A 364 -28.40 -11.12 24.69
C ALA A 364 -27.79 -12.53 24.57
N CYS A 365 -28.37 -13.37 23.72
CA CYS A 365 -27.85 -14.72 23.48
C CYS A 365 -26.75 -14.74 22.41
N GLY A 366 -25.59 -15.30 22.80
CA GLY A 366 -24.55 -15.83 21.92
C GLY A 366 -24.52 -17.35 22.02
N LEU A 367 -23.34 -17.92 22.29
CA LEU A 367 -23.21 -19.34 22.68
C LEU A 367 -23.97 -19.64 23.99
N THR A 368 -23.92 -18.69 24.93
CA THR A 368 -24.75 -18.65 26.14
C THR A 368 -25.52 -17.34 26.20
N CYS A 369 -26.68 -17.33 26.84
CA CYS A 369 -27.43 -16.10 27.07
C CYS A 369 -26.87 -15.31 28.24
N ASP A 370 -26.58 -14.04 28.00
CA ASP A 370 -26.27 -13.08 29.07
C ASP A 370 -27.53 -12.34 29.50
N THR A 371 -27.66 -12.11 30.81
CA THR A 371 -28.76 -11.36 31.42
C THR A 371 -28.24 -10.30 32.38
N SER A 372 -27.03 -9.77 32.12
CA SER A 372 -26.38 -8.82 33.02
C SER A 372 -27.04 -7.43 32.99
N GLY A 373 -28.02 -7.20 32.10
CA GLY A 373 -28.75 -5.94 31.98
C GLY A 373 -28.07 -4.94 31.05
N ALA A 374 -28.87 -4.04 30.48
CA ALA A 374 -28.44 -3.16 29.39
C ALA A 374 -27.26 -2.24 29.76
N ALA A 375 -27.12 -1.84 31.02
CA ALA A 375 -26.04 -0.96 31.48
C ALA A 375 -24.67 -1.67 31.64
N SER A 376 -24.64 -3.00 31.63
CA SER A 376 -23.44 -3.76 32.00
C SER A 376 -22.27 -3.55 31.04
N LEU A 377 -22.53 -3.45 29.74
CA LEU A 377 -21.48 -3.12 28.76
C LEU A 377 -20.84 -1.76 29.07
N LYS A 378 -21.65 -0.73 29.32
CA LYS A 378 -21.16 0.62 29.67
C LYS A 378 -20.32 0.60 30.93
N ASN A 379 -20.81 -0.03 32.00
CA ASN A 379 -20.10 -0.08 33.28
C ASN A 379 -18.75 -0.79 33.14
N LEU A 380 -18.70 -1.86 32.35
CA LEU A 380 -17.49 -2.63 32.08
C LEU A 380 -16.49 -1.83 31.23
N MET A 381 -16.93 -1.20 30.14
CA MET A 381 -16.07 -0.31 29.34
C MET A 381 -15.56 0.89 30.16
N GLN A 382 -16.40 1.47 31.02
CA GLN A 382 -16.01 2.58 31.90
C GLN A 382 -14.89 2.17 32.85
N ALA A 383 -15.03 1.02 33.51
CA ALA A 383 -14.02 0.51 34.43
C ALA A 383 -12.69 0.20 33.71
N VAL A 384 -12.77 -0.44 32.53
CA VAL A 384 -11.60 -0.76 31.71
C VAL A 384 -10.89 0.52 31.26
N ARG A 385 -11.62 1.51 30.72
CA ARG A 385 -11.04 2.81 30.37
C ARG A 385 -10.42 3.51 31.57
N GLY A 386 -11.09 3.49 32.72
CA GLY A 386 -10.58 4.07 33.96
C GLY A 386 -9.26 3.44 34.40
N LYS A 387 -9.09 2.13 34.19
CA LYS A 387 -7.88 1.39 34.55
C LYS A 387 -6.74 1.53 33.54
N PHE A 388 -7.04 1.42 32.25
CA PHE A 388 -6.05 1.51 31.17
C PHE A 388 -5.60 2.94 30.86
N GLY A 389 -6.42 3.94 31.22
CA GLY A 389 -6.11 5.35 31.00
C GLY A 389 -6.30 5.81 29.56
N ALA A 390 -5.86 7.05 29.28
CA ALA A 390 -6.03 7.68 27.98
C ALA A 390 -4.95 7.29 26.95
N ASN A 391 -3.81 6.75 27.40
CA ASN A 391 -2.67 6.44 26.54
C ASN A 391 -2.76 5.04 25.90
N ASN A 392 -3.57 4.15 26.49
CA ASN A 392 -3.82 2.82 25.97
C ASN A 392 -5.10 2.80 25.13
N LEU A 393 -5.12 1.93 24.12
CA LEU A 393 -6.31 1.67 23.34
C LEU A 393 -7.28 0.81 24.15
N VAL A 394 -8.57 1.16 24.10
CA VAL A 394 -9.68 0.33 24.61
C VAL A 394 -10.70 0.23 23.50
N THR A 395 -10.90 -0.97 22.96
CA THR A 395 -11.85 -1.23 21.88
C THR A 395 -12.80 -2.34 22.27
N ALA A 396 -13.86 -2.52 21.48
CA ALA A 396 -14.74 -3.67 21.64
C ALA A 396 -15.26 -4.15 20.29
N ALA A 397 -15.27 -5.46 20.08
CA ALA A 397 -16.02 -6.09 19.02
C ALA A 397 -17.49 -6.24 19.45
N ILE A 398 -18.40 -5.87 18.55
CA ILE A 398 -19.83 -5.85 18.84
C ILE A 398 -20.63 -6.49 17.69
N SER A 399 -21.81 -7.01 18.04
CA SER A 399 -22.76 -7.55 17.07
C SER A 399 -23.08 -6.55 15.95
N ALA A 400 -23.44 -7.07 14.77
CA ALA A 400 -24.02 -6.30 13.70
C ALA A 400 -25.54 -6.52 13.52
N ASP A 401 -26.21 -7.13 14.48
CA ASP A 401 -27.66 -7.33 14.42
C ASP A 401 -28.42 -6.00 14.49
N GLY A 402 -28.73 -5.46 13.30
CA GLY A 402 -29.46 -4.23 13.08
C GLY A 402 -30.99 -4.41 13.10
N SER A 403 -31.51 -5.62 13.33
CA SER A 403 -32.95 -5.88 13.34
C SER A 403 -33.64 -5.16 14.51
N ASN A 404 -34.93 -4.84 14.38
CA ASN A 404 -35.69 -4.16 15.44
C ASN A 404 -35.83 -5.06 16.67
N GLY A 405 -35.35 -4.61 17.84
CA GLY A 405 -35.27 -5.46 19.04
C GLY A 405 -34.11 -6.46 19.02
N GLY A 406 -33.20 -6.34 18.04
CA GLY A 406 -32.01 -7.19 17.90
C GLY A 406 -30.93 -6.86 18.94
N LYS A 407 -29.78 -7.53 18.82
CA LYS A 407 -28.67 -7.44 19.81
C LYS A 407 -28.12 -6.02 20.00
N LEU A 408 -28.21 -5.15 18.99
CA LEU A 408 -27.81 -3.74 19.11
C LEU A 408 -28.78 -2.89 19.94
N ASP A 409 -29.98 -3.39 20.22
CA ASP A 409 -30.96 -2.77 21.13
C ASP A 409 -30.88 -3.31 22.56
N ALA A 410 -30.17 -4.43 22.77
CA ALA A 410 -30.13 -5.13 24.06
C ALA A 410 -29.22 -4.47 25.11
N ALA A 411 -28.24 -3.67 24.70
CA ALA A 411 -27.26 -3.03 25.60
C ALA A 411 -27.04 -1.54 25.30
N ASP A 412 -26.53 -0.80 26.28
CA ASP A 412 -26.21 0.63 26.18
C ASP A 412 -24.90 0.89 25.43
N TYR A 413 -24.87 0.56 24.13
CA TYR A 413 -23.73 0.80 23.26
C TYR A 413 -23.40 2.29 23.12
N ALA A 414 -24.42 3.16 23.16
CA ALA A 414 -24.24 4.61 23.03
C ALA A 414 -23.55 5.20 24.27
N GLY A 415 -24.00 4.81 25.47
CA GLY A 415 -23.36 5.19 26.72
C GLY A 415 -21.95 4.61 26.85
N ALA A 416 -21.71 3.40 26.36
CA ALA A 416 -20.39 2.78 26.34
C ALA A 416 -19.41 3.42 25.32
N ALA A 417 -19.92 4.05 24.24
CA ALA A 417 -19.11 4.58 23.13
C ALA A 417 -18.09 5.66 23.54
N GLN A 418 -18.34 6.36 24.66
CA GLN A 418 -17.43 7.37 25.20
C GLN A 418 -16.17 6.79 25.83
N TYR A 419 -16.18 5.50 26.19
CA TYR A 419 -15.09 4.82 26.88
C TYR A 419 -14.22 3.99 25.94
N VAL A 420 -14.69 3.70 24.73
CA VAL A 420 -13.90 3.01 23.70
C VAL A 420 -13.29 4.00 22.72
N ASP A 421 -12.12 3.67 22.16
CA ASP A 421 -11.54 4.39 21.03
C ASP A 421 -12.40 4.21 19.78
N PHE A 422 -12.84 2.98 19.52
CA PHE A 422 -13.79 2.61 18.47
C PHE A 422 -14.37 1.22 18.72
N TYR A 423 -15.50 0.93 18.09
CA TYR A 423 -16.11 -0.38 17.98
C TYR A 423 -15.72 -1.09 16.68
N ASN A 424 -15.45 -2.39 16.78
CA ASN A 424 -15.29 -3.30 15.66
C ASN A 424 -16.65 -3.98 15.41
N VAL A 425 -17.47 -3.44 14.49
CA VAL A 425 -18.83 -3.94 14.24
C VAL A 425 -18.76 -5.18 13.35
N MET A 426 -19.08 -6.35 13.87
CA MET A 426 -18.93 -7.65 13.19
C MET A 426 -19.95 -7.84 12.06
N THR A 427 -19.83 -7.05 10.98
CA THR A 427 -20.71 -7.01 9.81
C THR A 427 -20.47 -8.16 8.84
N TYR A 428 -20.38 -9.35 9.40
CA TYR A 428 -20.31 -10.65 8.76
C TYR A 428 -21.15 -11.62 9.61
N ASP A 429 -21.26 -12.87 9.17
CA ASP A 429 -22.03 -13.91 9.87
C ASP A 429 -23.52 -13.62 10.04
N PHE A 430 -24.07 -12.82 9.13
CA PHE A 430 -25.51 -12.61 9.06
C PHE A 430 -26.25 -13.89 8.69
N PHE A 431 -25.69 -14.71 7.79
CA PHE A 431 -26.31 -15.95 7.33
C PHE A 431 -25.28 -17.06 7.19
N GLY A 432 -25.65 -18.28 7.56
CA GLY A 432 -24.75 -19.43 7.57
C GLY A 432 -25.48 -20.75 7.77
N ALA A 433 -24.72 -21.84 7.72
CA ALA A 433 -25.26 -23.19 7.71
C ALA A 433 -25.92 -23.65 9.02
N TRP A 434 -25.93 -22.83 10.07
CA TRP A 434 -26.84 -23.02 11.21
C TRP A 434 -28.31 -23.03 10.75
N ALA A 435 -28.65 -22.33 9.67
CA ALA A 435 -29.87 -22.55 8.91
C ALA A 435 -29.63 -23.70 7.90
N ALA A 436 -29.62 -24.94 8.37
CA ALA A 436 -29.15 -26.09 7.60
C ALA A 436 -29.93 -26.32 6.29
N GLN A 437 -31.22 -25.99 6.25
CA GLN A 437 -32.07 -26.12 5.06
C GLN A 437 -32.07 -24.88 4.16
N GLY A 438 -31.22 -23.90 4.47
CA GLY A 438 -31.21 -22.58 3.85
C GLY A 438 -32.31 -21.66 4.42
N PRO A 439 -32.72 -20.63 3.67
CA PRO A 439 -32.25 -20.30 2.32
C PRO A 439 -30.76 -19.91 2.30
N THR A 440 -30.06 -20.20 1.21
CA THR A 440 -28.68 -19.70 0.99
C THR A 440 -28.69 -18.18 0.91
N ALA A 441 -27.83 -17.50 1.64
CA ALA A 441 -27.79 -16.04 1.65
C ALA A 441 -26.36 -15.53 1.85
N PRO A 442 -26.02 -14.32 1.35
CA PRO A 442 -24.68 -13.78 1.51
C PRO A 442 -24.38 -13.50 2.98
N HIS A 443 -23.30 -14.05 3.54
CA HIS A 443 -23.06 -13.94 4.99
C HIS A 443 -22.61 -12.55 5.46
N SER A 444 -22.21 -11.67 4.55
CA SER A 444 -21.68 -10.34 4.87
C SER A 444 -22.26 -9.22 3.98
N PRO A 445 -23.58 -9.18 3.70
CA PRO A 445 -24.13 -8.23 2.75
C PRO A 445 -23.93 -6.80 3.26
N LEU A 446 -23.53 -5.90 2.35
CA LEU A 446 -23.37 -4.48 2.64
C LEU A 446 -24.73 -3.81 2.82
N THR A 447 -25.69 -4.11 1.94
CA THR A 447 -27.03 -3.49 1.93
C THR A 447 -28.14 -4.55 1.99
N ALA A 448 -29.39 -4.11 2.17
CA ALA A 448 -30.53 -4.98 1.96
C ALA A 448 -30.67 -5.40 0.48
N TYR A 449 -31.38 -6.50 0.23
CA TYR A 449 -31.74 -6.96 -1.12
C TYR A 449 -33.10 -7.68 -1.10
N SER A 450 -33.77 -7.75 -2.25
CA SER A 450 -35.04 -8.48 -2.37
C SER A 450 -34.83 -9.96 -2.07
N GLY A 451 -35.61 -10.50 -1.12
CA GLY A 451 -35.48 -11.88 -0.68
C GLY A 451 -34.39 -12.12 0.39
N ILE A 452 -33.87 -11.07 1.02
CA ILE A 452 -33.02 -11.23 2.21
C ILE A 452 -33.80 -11.98 3.30
N PRO A 453 -33.25 -13.05 3.93
CA PRO A 453 -34.03 -13.89 4.85
C PRO A 453 -34.43 -13.18 6.15
N GLN A 454 -33.67 -12.18 6.56
CA GLN A 454 -33.91 -11.44 7.80
C GLN A 454 -33.63 -9.95 7.61
N ASP A 455 -34.63 -9.13 7.90
CA ASP A 455 -34.51 -7.68 7.84
C ASP A 455 -33.53 -7.17 8.91
N GLY A 456 -32.71 -6.19 8.53
CA GLY A 456 -31.67 -5.63 9.40
C GLY A 456 -30.37 -6.43 9.48
N PHE A 457 -30.29 -7.60 8.83
CA PHE A 457 -29.09 -8.44 8.76
C PHE A 457 -28.20 -8.05 7.56
N ASN A 458 -27.73 -6.81 7.59
CA ASN A 458 -26.74 -6.28 6.64
C ASN A 458 -25.94 -5.14 7.29
N SER A 459 -24.79 -4.83 6.70
CA SER A 459 -23.83 -3.88 7.25
C SER A 459 -24.41 -2.46 7.38
N GLU A 460 -25.14 -1.99 6.37
CA GLU A 460 -25.75 -0.65 6.35
C GLU A 460 -26.78 -0.49 7.46
N ALA A 461 -27.64 -1.48 7.70
CA ALA A 461 -28.62 -1.46 8.79
C ALA A 461 -27.94 -1.38 10.17
N ALA A 462 -26.89 -2.16 10.40
CA ALA A 462 -26.13 -2.15 11.65
C ALA A 462 -25.50 -0.77 11.92
N ILE A 463 -24.78 -0.23 10.94
CA ILE A 463 -24.11 1.07 11.04
C ILE A 463 -25.12 2.21 11.18
N THR A 464 -26.22 2.17 10.43
CA THR A 464 -27.30 3.17 10.52
C THR A 464 -27.94 3.15 11.90
N LYS A 465 -28.20 1.96 12.47
CA LYS A 465 -28.75 1.83 13.83
C LYS A 465 -27.81 2.42 14.87
N LEU A 466 -26.51 2.11 14.83
CA LEU A 466 -25.53 2.64 15.77
C LEU A 466 -25.43 4.18 15.67
N LYS A 467 -25.39 4.73 14.45
CA LYS A 467 -25.41 6.18 14.22
C LYS A 467 -26.71 6.82 14.70
N GLY A 468 -27.85 6.17 14.49
CA GLY A 468 -29.16 6.60 14.99
C GLY A 468 -29.27 6.63 16.52
N LYS A 469 -28.47 5.81 17.23
CA LYS A 469 -28.31 5.85 18.69
C LYS A 469 -27.35 6.96 19.16
N GLY A 470 -26.78 7.76 18.26
CA GLY A 470 -25.88 8.87 18.57
C GLY A 470 -24.38 8.52 18.54
N ILE A 471 -24.00 7.32 18.11
CA ILE A 471 -22.58 6.93 18.00
C ILE A 471 -22.00 7.53 16.71
N ALA A 472 -20.93 8.32 16.85
CA ALA A 472 -20.28 8.93 15.69
C ALA A 472 -19.72 7.86 14.73
N GLY A 473 -19.81 8.08 13.42
CA GLY A 473 -19.19 7.19 12.43
C GLY A 473 -17.69 6.99 12.67
N SER A 474 -16.99 8.03 13.12
CA SER A 474 -15.58 8.00 13.51
C SER A 474 -15.25 7.10 14.72
N LYS A 475 -16.26 6.47 15.34
CA LYS A 475 -16.12 5.43 16.37
C LYS A 475 -16.42 4.02 15.86
N LEU A 476 -16.74 3.82 14.57
CA LEU A 476 -17.20 2.54 14.04
C LEU A 476 -16.25 2.04 12.95
N ASN A 477 -15.78 0.81 13.07
CA ASN A 477 -15.10 0.07 12.00
C ASN A 477 -16.07 -0.92 11.35
N LEU A 478 -16.02 -1.00 10.02
CA LEU A 478 -16.72 -2.03 9.25
C LEU A 478 -15.98 -3.37 9.31
N GLY A 479 -16.67 -4.48 9.57
CA GLY A 479 -16.09 -5.82 9.61
C GLY A 479 -16.11 -6.54 8.26
N ILE A 480 -15.03 -7.25 7.93
CA ILE A 480 -14.86 -8.07 6.72
C ILE A 480 -14.48 -9.50 7.11
N GLY A 481 -15.15 -10.50 6.53
CA GLY A 481 -14.78 -11.91 6.70
C GLY A 481 -13.77 -12.34 5.63
N PHE A 482 -12.58 -12.80 6.04
CA PHE A 482 -11.57 -13.42 5.16
C PHE A 482 -11.84 -14.92 4.94
N TYR A 483 -13.12 -15.28 4.99
CA TYR A 483 -13.66 -16.61 4.83
C TYR A 483 -15.05 -16.47 4.20
N GLY A 484 -15.61 -17.59 3.77
CA GLY A 484 -17.00 -17.68 3.36
C GLY A 484 -17.82 -18.55 4.26
N ARG A 485 -19.14 -18.36 4.19
CA ARG A 485 -20.12 -19.33 4.71
C ARG A 485 -20.83 -20.03 3.57
N GLY A 486 -21.11 -21.32 3.76
CA GLY A 486 -21.62 -22.14 2.69
C GLY A 486 -22.50 -23.31 3.08
N TRP A 487 -23.30 -23.73 2.11
CA TRP A 487 -24.26 -24.82 2.19
C TRP A 487 -24.01 -25.85 1.10
N THR A 488 -24.44 -27.09 1.31
CA THR A 488 -24.44 -28.14 0.28
C THR A 488 -25.85 -28.60 -0.05
N GLY A 489 -25.96 -29.43 -1.10
CA GLY A 489 -27.24 -29.89 -1.64
C GLY A 489 -28.02 -28.80 -2.37
N VAL A 490 -27.36 -27.70 -2.73
CA VAL A 490 -28.00 -26.54 -3.35
C VAL A 490 -28.12 -26.75 -4.86
N THR A 491 -29.28 -26.42 -5.43
CA THR A 491 -29.53 -26.49 -6.89
C THR A 491 -29.58 -25.12 -7.55
N GLN A 492 -30.06 -24.10 -6.82
CA GLN A 492 -30.15 -22.72 -7.29
C GLN A 492 -28.83 -21.96 -7.14
N ALA A 493 -28.41 -21.23 -8.18
CA ALA A 493 -27.17 -20.43 -8.13
C ALA A 493 -27.34 -19.09 -7.40
N ALA A 494 -28.42 -18.36 -7.66
CA ALA A 494 -28.72 -17.11 -6.95
C ALA A 494 -29.08 -17.37 -5.47
N PRO A 495 -28.84 -16.40 -4.57
CA PRO A 495 -29.32 -16.49 -3.18
C PRO A 495 -30.83 -16.82 -3.10
N GLY A 496 -31.25 -17.44 -2.00
CA GLY A 496 -32.62 -17.91 -1.77
C GLY A 496 -32.84 -19.42 -1.96
N GLY A 497 -31.82 -20.18 -2.36
CA GLY A 497 -31.93 -21.61 -2.62
C GLY A 497 -32.06 -22.44 -1.35
N THR A 498 -32.73 -23.59 -1.43
CA THR A 498 -32.74 -24.59 -0.34
C THR A 498 -31.41 -25.34 -0.28
N ALA A 499 -31.12 -25.90 0.88
CA ALA A 499 -29.92 -26.68 1.16
C ALA A 499 -30.25 -27.97 1.93
N THR A 500 -29.29 -28.87 2.03
CA THR A 500 -29.40 -30.09 2.83
C THR A 500 -28.47 -30.11 4.05
N GLY A 501 -27.63 -29.07 4.20
CA GLY A 501 -26.70 -28.95 5.31
C GLY A 501 -25.51 -28.03 5.02
N PRO A 502 -24.54 -27.96 5.93
CA PRO A 502 -23.33 -27.18 5.74
C PRO A 502 -22.46 -27.72 4.60
N ALA A 503 -21.83 -26.82 3.84
CA ALA A 503 -20.81 -27.21 2.87
C ALA A 503 -19.56 -27.77 3.57
N PRO A 504 -18.82 -28.71 2.97
CA PRO A 504 -17.55 -29.16 3.53
C PRO A 504 -16.54 -28.01 3.57
N GLY A 505 -15.96 -27.75 4.74
CA GLY A 505 -14.88 -26.78 4.94
C GLY A 505 -13.65 -27.44 5.54
N THR A 506 -12.48 -26.83 5.35
CA THR A 506 -11.18 -27.40 5.77
C THR A 506 -11.07 -27.57 7.28
N TYR A 507 -11.54 -26.59 8.05
CA TYR A 507 -11.44 -26.58 9.52
C TYR A 507 -12.79 -26.75 10.21
N GLU A 508 -13.86 -26.26 9.60
CA GLU A 508 -15.21 -26.29 10.15
C GLU A 508 -16.22 -26.46 9.02
N GLN A 509 -17.28 -27.25 9.24
CA GLN A 509 -18.34 -27.39 8.26
C GLN A 509 -19.10 -26.06 8.09
N GLY A 510 -19.32 -25.66 6.85
CA GLY A 510 -20.04 -24.44 6.49
C GLY A 510 -19.18 -23.18 6.55
N ILE A 511 -17.87 -23.30 6.78
CA ILE A 511 -16.89 -22.20 6.77
C ILE A 511 -15.68 -22.62 5.95
N GLU A 512 -15.19 -21.75 5.05
CA GLU A 512 -13.95 -22.00 4.32
C GLU A 512 -13.17 -20.71 4.08
N ASP A 513 -11.84 -20.79 4.16
CA ASP A 513 -10.95 -19.65 3.98
C ASP A 513 -11.09 -19.05 2.57
N TYR A 514 -11.01 -17.71 2.46
CA TYR A 514 -11.00 -17.04 1.15
C TYR A 514 -9.91 -17.59 0.22
N LYS A 515 -8.70 -17.83 0.76
CA LYS A 515 -7.56 -18.36 -0.01
C LYS A 515 -7.85 -19.72 -0.68
N VAL A 516 -8.79 -20.50 -0.13
CA VAL A 516 -9.24 -21.77 -0.70
C VAL A 516 -10.39 -21.51 -1.68
N LEU A 517 -11.42 -20.79 -1.25
CA LEU A 517 -12.63 -20.53 -2.04
C LEU A 517 -12.34 -19.83 -3.37
N LYS A 518 -11.37 -18.90 -3.39
CA LYS A 518 -11.01 -18.19 -4.63
C LYS A 518 -10.61 -19.11 -5.78
N THR A 519 -10.18 -20.34 -5.48
CA THR A 519 -9.80 -21.35 -6.48
C THR A 519 -10.79 -22.50 -6.54
N SER A 520 -11.25 -23.02 -5.39
CA SER A 520 -12.12 -24.20 -5.33
C SER A 520 -13.57 -23.90 -5.73
N CYS A 521 -14.03 -22.68 -5.50
CA CYS A 521 -15.39 -22.24 -5.82
C CYS A 521 -15.42 -20.75 -6.21
N PRO A 522 -14.81 -20.36 -7.35
CA PRO A 522 -14.69 -18.95 -7.73
C PRO A 522 -16.05 -18.26 -7.87
N SER A 523 -16.10 -16.97 -7.54
CA SER A 523 -17.31 -16.15 -7.56
C SER A 523 -17.98 -16.20 -8.93
N THR A 524 -19.28 -16.50 -8.93
CA THR A 524 -20.12 -16.50 -10.13
C THR A 524 -21.05 -15.28 -10.18
N GLY A 525 -21.10 -14.49 -9.11
CA GLY A 525 -21.93 -13.31 -9.04
C GLY A 525 -21.73 -12.52 -7.75
N THR A 526 -22.30 -11.31 -7.72
CA THR A 526 -22.35 -10.48 -6.53
C THR A 526 -23.78 -10.04 -6.27
N ILE A 527 -24.12 -9.86 -5.00
CA ILE A 527 -25.39 -9.28 -4.57
C ILE A 527 -25.18 -8.53 -3.27
N ALA A 528 -25.82 -7.37 -3.12
CA ALA A 528 -25.69 -6.53 -1.93
C ALA A 528 -24.22 -6.30 -1.49
N GLY A 529 -23.32 -6.08 -2.44
CA GLY A 529 -21.90 -5.83 -2.16
C GLY A 529 -21.11 -7.03 -1.63
N THR A 530 -21.60 -8.27 -1.76
CA THR A 530 -20.87 -9.51 -1.40
C THR A 530 -20.88 -10.49 -2.55
N ALA A 531 -19.82 -11.28 -2.69
CA ALA A 531 -19.74 -12.31 -3.72
C ALA A 531 -20.48 -13.58 -3.28
N TYR A 532 -20.95 -14.33 -4.28
CA TYR A 532 -21.43 -15.69 -4.10
C TYR A 532 -21.00 -16.59 -5.27
N ALA A 533 -20.93 -17.88 -4.98
CA ALA A 533 -20.53 -18.90 -5.92
C ALA A 533 -21.37 -20.16 -5.72
N LYS A 534 -21.71 -20.84 -6.81
CA LYS A 534 -22.19 -22.22 -6.78
C LYS A 534 -21.25 -23.12 -7.56
N CYS A 535 -20.67 -24.11 -6.91
CA CYS A 535 -19.75 -25.09 -7.48
C CYS A 535 -20.27 -26.51 -7.17
N GLY A 536 -20.79 -27.19 -8.19
CA GLY A 536 -21.49 -28.45 -8.00
C GLY A 536 -22.73 -28.26 -7.10
N SER A 537 -22.83 -29.04 -6.02
CA SER A 537 -23.90 -28.92 -5.01
C SER A 537 -23.59 -27.89 -3.92
N ASN A 538 -22.39 -27.32 -3.88
CA ASN A 538 -21.99 -26.37 -2.85
C ASN A 538 -22.31 -24.94 -3.28
N TRP A 539 -22.76 -24.15 -2.33
CA TRP A 539 -23.00 -22.72 -2.47
C TRP A 539 -22.23 -21.98 -1.39
N TRP A 540 -21.51 -20.94 -1.77
CA TRP A 540 -20.68 -20.14 -0.88
C TRP A 540 -20.95 -18.66 -1.08
N SER A 541 -20.89 -17.90 0.01
CA SER A 541 -20.73 -16.45 -0.04
C SER A 541 -19.52 -16.03 0.76
N TYR A 542 -18.76 -15.09 0.20
CA TYR A 542 -17.50 -14.59 0.76
C TYR A 542 -17.16 -13.23 0.16
N ASP A 543 -16.20 -12.53 0.77
CA ASP A 543 -15.64 -11.30 0.22
C ASP A 543 -14.47 -11.55 -0.73
N THR A 544 -14.39 -10.76 -1.79
CA THR A 544 -13.33 -10.75 -2.81
C THR A 544 -12.63 -9.39 -2.80
N PRO A 545 -11.47 -9.21 -3.44
CA PRO A 545 -10.82 -7.90 -3.52
C PRO A 545 -11.73 -6.80 -4.08
N ALA A 546 -12.58 -7.15 -5.05
CA ALA A 546 -13.55 -6.22 -5.64
C ALA A 546 -14.64 -5.81 -4.64
N THR A 547 -15.24 -6.76 -3.91
CA THR A 547 -16.29 -6.45 -2.93
C THR A 547 -15.72 -5.71 -1.71
N VAL A 548 -14.52 -6.09 -1.26
CA VAL A 548 -13.79 -5.38 -0.21
C VAL A 548 -13.52 -3.94 -0.63
N THR A 549 -13.01 -3.69 -1.84
CA THR A 549 -12.75 -2.34 -2.34
C THR A 549 -14.02 -1.49 -2.36
N ALA A 550 -15.15 -2.06 -2.83
CA ALA A 550 -16.44 -1.38 -2.81
C ALA A 550 -16.92 -1.07 -1.38
N LYS A 551 -16.76 -2.01 -0.44
CA LYS A 551 -17.06 -1.81 0.98
C LYS A 551 -16.18 -0.72 1.60
N MET A 552 -14.90 -0.65 1.24
CA MET A 552 -14.01 0.42 1.74
C MET A 552 -14.40 1.81 1.21
N ALA A 553 -14.84 1.90 -0.05
CA ALA A 553 -15.39 3.14 -0.60
C ALA A 553 -16.64 3.57 0.18
N TRP A 554 -17.55 2.63 0.49
CA TRP A 554 -18.70 2.89 1.34
C TRP A 554 -18.31 3.30 2.77
N THR A 555 -17.32 2.63 3.38
CA THR A 555 -16.75 3.00 4.69
C THR A 555 -16.29 4.46 4.72
N LYS A 556 -15.60 4.91 3.66
CA LYS A 556 -15.19 6.32 3.53
C LYS A 556 -16.39 7.26 3.40
N GLN A 557 -17.35 6.91 2.54
CA GLN A 557 -18.58 7.69 2.33
C GLN A 557 -19.39 7.86 3.63
N GLN A 558 -19.46 6.82 4.45
CA GLN A 558 -20.20 6.83 5.71
C GLN A 558 -19.48 7.53 6.86
N GLY A 559 -18.26 8.03 6.64
CA GLY A 559 -17.46 8.71 7.65
C GLY A 559 -16.98 7.77 8.76
N LEU A 560 -16.80 6.48 8.45
CA LEU A 560 -16.43 5.48 9.45
C LEU A 560 -14.96 5.61 9.87
N ARG A 561 -14.61 5.06 11.04
CA ARG A 561 -13.23 5.07 11.57
C ARG A 561 -12.28 4.27 10.69
N GLY A 562 -12.77 3.22 10.04
CA GLY A 562 -11.97 2.34 9.21
C GLY A 562 -12.66 1.00 9.00
N ALA A 563 -11.86 -0.04 8.84
CA ALA A 563 -12.33 -1.41 8.74
C ALA A 563 -11.47 -2.35 9.58
N PHE A 564 -12.05 -3.49 9.93
CA PHE A 564 -11.34 -4.61 10.49
C PHE A 564 -11.75 -5.92 9.83
N PHE A 565 -10.99 -6.98 10.06
CA PHE A 565 -11.30 -8.29 9.48
C PHE A 565 -10.98 -9.47 10.39
N TRP A 566 -11.77 -10.53 10.20
CA TRP A 566 -11.58 -11.85 10.77
C TRP A 566 -11.32 -12.85 9.63
N GLU A 567 -10.21 -13.56 9.54
CA GLU A 567 -8.97 -13.49 10.32
C GLU A 567 -7.77 -13.61 9.37
N PHE A 568 -6.56 -13.25 9.80
CA PHE A 568 -5.38 -13.20 8.92
C PHE A 568 -5.10 -14.49 8.15
N SER A 569 -5.32 -15.65 8.78
CA SER A 569 -5.02 -16.94 8.16
C SER A 569 -5.94 -17.26 6.97
N GLY A 570 -7.08 -16.60 6.84
CA GLY A 570 -8.02 -16.80 5.73
C GLY A 570 -7.58 -16.14 4.43
N ASP A 571 -6.65 -15.18 4.49
CA ASP A 571 -6.13 -14.48 3.30
C ASP A 571 -5.09 -15.31 2.55
N THR A 572 -4.78 -14.90 1.32
CA THR A 572 -3.76 -15.53 0.50
C THR A 572 -2.35 -15.26 1.02
N ALA A 573 -1.38 -16.06 0.56
CA ALA A 573 0.02 -15.87 0.89
C ALA A 573 0.57 -14.48 0.51
N SER A 574 -0.09 -13.75 -0.39
CA SER A 574 0.25 -12.38 -0.80
C SER A 574 -0.60 -11.29 -0.13
N GLY A 575 -1.47 -11.65 0.83
CA GLY A 575 -2.30 -10.72 1.59
C GLY A 575 -3.27 -9.92 0.71
N GLU A 576 -3.98 -10.60 -0.19
CA GLU A 576 -4.79 -9.98 -1.24
C GLU A 576 -5.97 -9.17 -0.68
N LEU A 577 -6.72 -9.72 0.28
CA LEU A 577 -7.83 -8.99 0.90
C LEU A 577 -7.32 -7.88 1.81
N ALA A 578 -6.24 -8.10 2.56
CA ALA A 578 -5.59 -7.05 3.34
C ALA A 578 -5.11 -5.89 2.44
N SER A 579 -4.63 -6.20 1.22
CA SER A 579 -4.25 -5.20 0.23
C SER A 579 -5.44 -4.42 -0.30
N ALA A 580 -6.57 -5.08 -0.54
CA ALA A 580 -7.81 -4.41 -0.95
C ALA A 580 -8.35 -3.47 0.13
N ILE A 581 -8.31 -3.87 1.41
CA ILE A 581 -8.65 -2.99 2.54
C ILE A 581 -7.71 -1.78 2.56
N HIS A 582 -6.41 -2.02 2.46
CA HIS A 582 -5.40 -0.96 2.51
C HIS A 582 -5.59 0.06 1.40
N ALA A 583 -5.65 -0.38 0.15
CA ALA A 583 -5.82 0.49 -1.01
C ALA A 583 -7.18 1.21 -0.99
N GLY A 584 -8.24 0.52 -0.58
CA GLY A 584 -9.58 1.08 -0.51
C GLY A 584 -9.74 2.18 0.55
N LEU A 585 -8.92 2.17 1.60
CA LEU A 585 -8.96 3.14 2.71
C LEU A 585 -7.84 4.21 2.66
N GLN A 586 -7.03 4.24 1.59
CA GLN A 586 -6.19 5.41 1.30
C GLN A 586 -7.04 6.63 0.90
#